data_AF-A0A925E0D1-F1
#
_entry.id   AF-A0A925E0D1-F1
#
_cell.length_a   1.000
_cell.length_b   1.000
_cell.length_c   1.000
_cell.angle_alpha   90.00
_cell.angle_beta   90.00
_cell.angle_gamma   90.00
#
_symmetry.space_group_name_H-M   'P 1'
#
loop_
_entity.id
_entity.type
_entity.pdbx_description
1 polymer ?
#
loop_
_entity_poly.entity_id
_entity_poly.type
_entity_poly.pdbx_seq_one_letter_code
_entity_poly.pdbx_strand_id
1 'polypeptide(L)'
;ALQFAQFLQMAHRQNIVYLDHKLEHVYWDGSRLQIIDLNSSRQLENGVKTGDSQFFRMDVHNLCVGILYPIFTGLSPQKTTLRPQPSSQLEVERRYQDITTLDFGVEPSLSQSIQDLLQRGAAMQIETVDEFIDALRRVAAQHGWDFPHQYTSPPSRDARDQMRAGLRKLREGQDAIRTARDLFREAIIQDGIPADMEEELRRLVKAANDMFNHRVIP
;
A
#
# COMPACT_ATOMS: atom_id res chain seq x y z
N ALA A 1 -3.32 3.77 -3.52
CA ALA A 1 -4.69 4.22 -3.15
C ALA A 1 -5.27 5.22 -4.16
N LEU A 2 -4.83 6.50 -4.20
CA LEU A 2 -5.42 7.52 -5.08
C LEU A 2 -5.40 7.16 -6.57
N GLN A 3 -4.28 6.66 -7.10
CA GLN A 3 -4.21 6.27 -8.52
C GLN A 3 -5.17 5.11 -8.86
N PHE A 4 -5.39 4.18 -7.93
CA PHE A 4 -6.37 3.09 -8.12
C PHE A 4 -7.78 3.67 -8.14
N ALA A 5 -8.10 4.55 -7.20
CA ALA A 5 -9.41 5.21 -7.16
C ALA A 5 -9.67 6.04 -8.42
N GLN A 6 -8.65 6.70 -8.99
CA GLN A 6 -8.77 7.42 -10.26
C GLN A 6 -9.01 6.48 -11.46
N PHE A 7 -8.38 5.30 -11.46
CA PHE A 7 -8.69 4.26 -12.44
C PHE A 7 -10.16 3.82 -12.34
N LEU A 8 -10.65 3.53 -11.13
CA LEU A 8 -12.06 3.18 -10.92
C LEU A 8 -12.99 4.32 -11.32
N GLN A 9 -12.65 5.57 -11.00
CA GLN A 9 -13.40 6.75 -11.43
C GLN A 9 -13.52 6.83 -12.96
N MET A 10 -12.44 6.57 -13.69
CA MET A 10 -12.45 6.53 -15.14
C MET A 10 -13.34 5.40 -15.68
N ALA A 11 -13.25 4.19 -15.10
CA ALA A 11 -14.08 3.04 -15.48
C ALA A 11 -15.56 3.29 -15.18
N HIS A 12 -15.88 3.79 -13.97
CA HIS A 12 -17.24 4.05 -13.51
C HIS A 12 -17.94 5.11 -14.38
N ARG A 13 -17.20 6.13 -14.86
CA ARG A 13 -17.73 7.12 -15.83
C ARG A 13 -18.11 6.51 -17.18
N GLN A 14 -17.55 5.36 -17.52
CA GLN A 14 -17.90 4.57 -18.70
C GLN A 14 -18.92 3.47 -18.37
N ASN A 15 -19.50 3.47 -17.16
CA ASN A 15 -20.35 2.41 -16.64
C ASN A 15 -19.69 1.03 -16.63
N ILE A 16 -18.37 0.98 -16.40
CA ILE A 16 -17.61 -0.27 -16.25
C ILE A 16 -17.25 -0.45 -14.77
N VAL A 17 -17.45 -1.65 -14.24
CA VAL A 17 -16.98 -2.07 -12.91
C VAL A 17 -15.86 -3.10 -13.04
N TYR A 18 -14.86 -3.04 -12.17
CA TYR A 18 -13.66 -3.87 -12.25
C TYR A 18 -13.86 -5.25 -11.63
N LEU A 19 -14.52 -5.31 -10.47
CA LEU A 19 -14.90 -6.50 -9.69
C LEU A 19 -13.74 -7.34 -9.14
N ASP A 20 -12.70 -7.66 -9.92
CA ASP A 20 -11.63 -8.60 -9.53
C ASP A 20 -10.46 -7.94 -8.80
N HIS A 21 -10.76 -7.35 -7.65
CA HIS A 21 -9.74 -6.72 -6.80
C HIS A 21 -8.87 -7.78 -6.13
N LYS A 22 -7.61 -7.86 -6.57
CA LYS A 22 -6.57 -8.72 -5.98
C LYS A 22 -5.21 -8.04 -6.02
N LEU A 23 -4.34 -8.32 -5.03
CA LEU A 23 -3.02 -7.70 -4.96
C LEU A 23 -2.14 -8.05 -6.16
N GLU A 24 -2.25 -9.27 -6.67
CA GLU A 24 -1.53 -9.72 -7.87
C GLU A 24 -1.88 -8.93 -9.14
N HIS A 25 -2.99 -8.19 -9.15
CA HIS A 25 -3.39 -7.39 -10.31
C HIS A 25 -2.85 -5.94 -10.25
N VAL A 26 -2.08 -5.62 -9.20
CA VAL A 26 -1.68 -4.25 -8.85
C VAL A 26 -0.16 -4.13 -8.90
N TYR A 27 0.34 -3.42 -9.90
CA TYR A 27 1.77 -3.17 -10.09
C TYR A 27 2.08 -1.69 -9.87
N TRP A 28 3.16 -1.40 -9.14
CA TRP A 28 3.60 -0.03 -8.88
C TRP A 28 5.12 0.07 -9.01
N ASP A 29 5.60 0.99 -9.86
CA ASP A 29 7.02 1.20 -10.12
C ASP A 29 7.67 2.28 -9.24
N GLY A 30 6.94 2.78 -8.23
CA GLY A 30 7.34 3.93 -7.41
C GLY A 30 6.76 5.27 -7.87
N SER A 31 6.22 5.33 -9.08
CA SER A 31 5.61 6.54 -9.67
C SER A 31 4.21 6.28 -10.23
N ARG A 32 4.03 5.18 -10.96
CA ARG A 32 2.83 4.86 -11.72
C ARG A 32 2.26 3.53 -11.28
N LEU A 33 0.95 3.53 -11.09
CA LEU A 33 0.15 2.34 -10.88
C LEU A 33 -0.28 1.76 -12.23
N GLN A 34 -0.14 0.45 -12.37
CA GLN A 34 -0.70 -0.33 -13.45
C GLN A 34 -1.61 -1.40 -12.87
N ILE A 35 -2.83 -1.47 -13.42
CA ILE A 35 -3.84 -2.47 -13.06
C ILE A 35 -4.02 -3.36 -14.29
N ILE A 36 -4.08 -4.66 -14.05
CA ILE A 36 -4.24 -5.68 -15.10
C ILE A 36 -5.51 -6.50 -14.88
N ASP A 37 -5.77 -7.43 -15.81
CA ASP A 37 -6.83 -8.43 -15.75
C ASP A 37 -8.26 -7.85 -15.64
N LEU A 38 -8.72 -7.27 -16.75
CA LEU A 38 -10.08 -6.74 -16.90
C LEU A 38 -11.09 -7.81 -17.33
N ASN A 39 -10.73 -9.09 -17.34
CA ASN A 39 -11.58 -10.15 -17.90
C ASN A 39 -12.88 -10.35 -17.11
N SER A 40 -12.86 -10.05 -15.80
CA SER A 40 -14.05 -10.07 -14.95
C SER A 40 -14.78 -8.74 -14.89
N SER A 41 -14.29 -7.69 -15.57
CA SER A 41 -14.95 -6.40 -15.60
C SER A 41 -16.28 -6.49 -16.35
N ARG A 42 -17.25 -5.67 -15.93
CA ARG A 42 -18.61 -5.70 -16.48
C ARG A 42 -19.04 -4.31 -16.93
N GLN A 43 -19.56 -4.23 -18.16
CA GLN A 43 -20.29 -3.08 -18.64
C GLN A 43 -21.71 -3.11 -18.08
N LEU A 44 -22.13 -2.03 -17.45
CA LEU A 44 -23.48 -1.84 -16.93
C LEU A 44 -24.33 -1.14 -18.00
N GLU A 45 -25.54 -1.65 -18.23
CA GLU A 45 -26.41 -1.21 -19.33
C GLU A 45 -27.22 0.04 -19.00
N ASN A 46 -27.57 0.25 -17.71
CA ASN A 46 -28.50 1.30 -17.30
C ASN A 46 -27.88 2.40 -16.40
N GLY A 47 -26.57 2.36 -16.22
CA GLY A 47 -25.85 3.30 -15.36
C GLY A 47 -26.41 3.33 -13.92
N VAL A 48 -26.37 4.49 -13.27
CA VAL A 48 -26.76 4.65 -11.84
C VAL A 48 -28.27 4.43 -11.58
N LYS A 49 -29.11 4.23 -12.60
CA LYS A 49 -30.56 4.42 -12.46
C LYS A 49 -31.38 3.26 -11.89
N THR A 50 -30.86 2.03 -11.78
CA THR A 50 -31.53 0.93 -11.03
C THR A 50 -30.63 -0.30 -10.89
N GLY A 51 -30.44 -0.84 -9.67
CA GLY A 51 -29.73 -2.11 -9.37
C GLY A 51 -28.21 -2.08 -9.58
N ASP A 52 -27.76 -1.41 -10.63
CA ASP A 52 -26.37 -1.29 -11.06
C ASP A 52 -25.51 -0.43 -10.11
N SER A 53 -26.14 0.45 -9.31
CA SER A 53 -25.44 1.26 -8.30
C SER A 53 -24.75 0.41 -7.23
N GLN A 54 -25.27 -0.80 -6.98
CA GLN A 54 -24.67 -1.76 -6.04
C GLN A 54 -23.28 -2.22 -6.53
N PHE A 55 -23.07 -2.35 -7.85
CA PHE A 55 -21.77 -2.79 -8.38
C PHE A 55 -20.69 -1.71 -8.22
N PHE A 56 -21.03 -0.42 -8.37
CA PHE A 56 -20.09 0.67 -8.10
C PHE A 56 -19.65 0.69 -6.63
N ARG A 57 -20.62 0.52 -5.71
CA ARG A 57 -20.36 0.40 -4.29
C ARG A 57 -19.50 -0.82 -3.96
N MET A 58 -19.79 -1.95 -4.63
CA MET A 58 -19.03 -3.20 -4.49
C MET A 58 -17.57 -3.05 -4.95
N ASP A 59 -17.30 -2.28 -6.01
CA ASP A 59 -15.93 -1.95 -6.42
C ASP A 59 -15.17 -1.18 -5.33
N VAL A 60 -15.80 -0.17 -4.72
CA VAL A 60 -15.18 0.60 -3.62
C VAL A 60 -14.93 -0.28 -2.41
N HIS A 61 -15.88 -1.13 -2.06
CA HIS A 61 -15.76 -2.12 -0.99
C HIS A 61 -14.59 -3.08 -1.26
N ASN A 62 -14.55 -3.69 -2.45
CA ASN A 62 -13.50 -4.62 -2.86
C ASN A 62 -12.12 -3.96 -2.90
N LEU A 63 -12.03 -2.68 -3.28
CA LEU A 63 -10.80 -1.90 -3.18
C LEU A 63 -10.34 -1.75 -1.72
N CYS A 64 -11.25 -1.42 -0.80
CA CYS A 64 -10.91 -1.25 0.61
C CYS A 64 -10.47 -2.57 1.26
N VAL A 65 -11.22 -3.64 1.02
CA VAL A 65 -11.01 -4.95 1.65
C VAL A 65 -9.89 -5.74 0.98
N GLY A 66 -9.92 -5.88 -0.35
CA GLY A 66 -9.03 -6.77 -1.10
C GLY A 66 -7.67 -6.18 -1.44
N ILE A 67 -7.52 -4.86 -1.45
CA ILE A 67 -6.29 -4.17 -1.85
C ILE A 67 -5.72 -3.32 -0.72
N LEU A 68 -6.48 -2.33 -0.26
CA LEU A 68 -5.93 -1.30 0.62
C LEU A 68 -5.66 -1.84 2.03
N TYR A 69 -6.59 -2.62 2.58
CA TYR A 69 -6.38 -3.25 3.88
C TYR A 69 -5.10 -4.10 3.91
N PRO A 70 -4.87 -5.08 3.01
CA PRO A 70 -3.62 -5.82 2.97
C PRO A 70 -2.38 -4.98 2.76
N ILE A 71 -2.42 -3.97 1.88
CA ILE A 71 -1.27 -3.10 1.62
C ILE A 71 -0.88 -2.34 2.89
N PHE A 72 -1.87 -1.91 3.68
CA PHE A 72 -1.62 -1.10 4.86
C PHE A 72 -1.28 -1.92 6.10
N THR A 73 -1.84 -3.13 6.25
CA THR A 73 -1.68 -3.93 7.48
C THR A 73 -0.78 -5.15 7.30
N GLY A 74 -0.51 -5.57 6.06
CA GLY A 74 0.12 -6.86 5.77
C GLY A 74 -0.79 -8.06 6.05
N LEU A 75 -2.04 -7.85 6.44
CA LEU A 75 -2.99 -8.92 6.75
C LEU A 75 -3.86 -9.27 5.54
N SER A 76 -4.24 -10.54 5.45
CA SER A 76 -5.32 -10.97 4.56
C SER A 76 -6.68 -10.68 5.20
N PRO A 77 -7.66 -10.12 4.46
CA PRO A 77 -9.04 -10.02 4.94
C PRO A 77 -9.71 -11.40 5.09
N GLN A 78 -9.19 -12.41 4.39
CA GLN A 78 -9.62 -13.80 4.49
C GLN A 78 -8.56 -14.64 5.20
N LYS A 79 -8.93 -15.31 6.30
CA LYS A 79 -8.08 -16.29 6.98
C LYS A 79 -8.12 -17.65 6.26
N THR A 80 -7.79 -17.68 4.97
CA THR A 80 -7.79 -18.90 4.16
C THR A 80 -6.40 -19.17 3.58
N THR A 81 -6.15 -20.43 3.26
CA THR A 81 -4.90 -20.86 2.62
C THR A 81 -4.88 -20.31 1.19
N LEU A 82 -3.97 -19.37 0.91
CA LEU A 82 -3.75 -18.84 -0.44
C LEU A 82 -3.30 -19.99 -1.37
N ARG A 83 -4.19 -20.47 -2.22
CA ARG A 83 -3.86 -21.36 -3.34
C ARG A 83 -4.41 -20.75 -4.63
N PRO A 84 -3.62 -20.71 -5.72
CA PRO A 84 -4.14 -20.30 -7.01
C PRO A 84 -5.26 -21.26 -7.43
N GLN A 85 -6.46 -20.74 -7.61
CA GLN A 85 -7.57 -21.48 -8.20
C GLN A 85 -8.28 -20.57 -9.19
N PRO A 86 -8.62 -21.06 -10.40
CA PRO A 86 -9.46 -20.32 -11.31
C PRO A 86 -10.79 -20.02 -10.60
N SER A 87 -11.22 -18.76 -10.63
CA SER A 87 -12.50 -18.33 -10.06
C SER A 87 -13.48 -18.02 -11.18
N SER A 88 -14.71 -18.49 -11.05
CA SER A 88 -15.85 -18.08 -11.85
C SER A 88 -16.26 -16.62 -11.54
N GLN A 89 -17.03 -16.00 -12.43
CA GLN A 89 -17.59 -14.65 -12.23
C GLN A 89 -18.33 -14.53 -10.89
N LEU A 90 -19.12 -15.56 -10.53
CA LEU A 90 -19.89 -15.60 -9.29
C LEU A 90 -18.98 -15.62 -8.05
N GLU A 91 -17.85 -16.33 -8.12
CA GLU A 91 -16.87 -16.38 -7.03
C GLU A 91 -16.12 -15.06 -6.89
N VAL A 92 -15.83 -14.36 -8.00
CA VAL A 92 -15.25 -13.01 -7.98
C VAL A 92 -16.20 -12.03 -7.27
N GLU A 93 -17.48 -12.02 -7.66
CA GLU A 93 -18.49 -11.14 -7.06
C GLU A 93 -18.71 -11.41 -5.57
N ARG A 94 -18.63 -12.67 -5.14
CA ARG A 94 -18.86 -13.06 -3.74
C ARG A 94 -17.63 -12.97 -2.86
N ARG A 95 -16.43 -12.77 -3.41
CA ARG A 95 -15.16 -12.94 -2.69
C ARG A 95 -15.11 -12.18 -1.36
N TYR A 96 -15.51 -10.93 -1.36
CA TYR A 96 -15.45 -10.07 -0.17
C TYR A 96 -16.82 -9.73 0.40
N GLN A 97 -17.91 -10.27 -0.17
CA GLN A 97 -19.30 -9.89 0.13
C GLN A 97 -19.62 -9.90 1.64
N ASP A 98 -19.07 -10.87 2.37
CA ASP A 98 -19.36 -11.05 3.80
C ASP A 98 -18.40 -10.29 4.73
N ILE A 99 -17.40 -9.58 4.18
CA ILE A 99 -16.35 -8.91 4.95
C ILE A 99 -16.72 -7.44 5.17
N THR A 100 -17.62 -7.20 6.11
CA THR A 100 -18.11 -5.84 6.42
C THR A 100 -17.36 -5.16 7.57
N THR A 101 -16.51 -5.88 8.28
CA THR A 101 -15.71 -5.38 9.41
C THR A 101 -14.24 -5.78 9.23
N LEU A 102 -13.34 -4.83 9.47
CA LEU A 102 -11.89 -5.01 9.37
C LEU A 102 -11.26 -5.09 10.76
N ASP A 103 -10.18 -5.86 10.88
CA ASP A 103 -9.40 -6.01 12.10
C ASP A 103 -8.16 -5.11 12.04
N PHE A 104 -8.09 -4.10 12.90
CA PHE A 104 -6.94 -3.20 12.98
C PHE A 104 -6.03 -3.48 14.19
N GLY A 105 -6.17 -4.64 14.84
CA GLY A 105 -5.43 -5.03 16.05
C GLY A 105 -3.94 -5.33 15.86
N VAL A 106 -3.31 -4.84 14.79
CA VAL A 106 -1.89 -5.07 14.46
C VAL A 106 -1.07 -3.84 14.81
N GLU A 107 0.11 -4.04 15.38
CA GLU A 107 1.09 -2.97 15.58
C GLU A 107 2.20 -3.01 14.52
N PRO A 108 2.66 -1.84 14.00
CA PRO A 108 2.16 -0.50 14.29
C PRO A 108 0.77 -0.25 13.69
N SER A 109 -0.10 0.38 14.46
CA SER A 109 -1.49 0.61 14.06
C SER A 109 -1.59 1.72 13.01
N LEU A 110 -2.55 1.59 12.11
CA LEU A 110 -2.89 2.66 11.17
C LEU A 110 -3.47 3.86 11.93
N SER A 111 -3.29 5.07 11.40
CA SER A 111 -3.98 6.23 11.97
C SER A 111 -5.50 6.03 11.96
N GLN A 112 -6.20 6.51 12.99
CA GLN A 112 -7.66 6.36 13.12
C GLN A 112 -8.40 6.80 11.84
N SER A 113 -8.00 7.92 11.25
CA SER A 113 -8.58 8.44 10.00
C SER A 113 -8.53 7.46 8.81
N ILE A 114 -7.48 6.63 8.72
CA ILE A 114 -7.35 5.59 7.69
C ILE A 114 -8.22 4.38 8.07
N GLN A 115 -8.21 3.97 9.34
CA GLN A 115 -9.05 2.89 9.83
C GLN A 115 -10.53 3.18 9.55
N ASP A 116 -10.99 4.38 9.90
CA ASP A 116 -12.38 4.82 9.68
C ASP A 116 -12.75 4.81 8.19
N LEU A 117 -11.86 5.30 7.32
CA LEU A 117 -12.09 5.29 5.87
C LEU A 117 -12.22 3.86 5.33
N LEU A 118 -11.29 2.99 5.68
CA LEU A 118 -11.29 1.59 5.24
C LEU A 118 -12.51 0.84 5.79
N GLN A 119 -12.86 1.07 7.06
CA GLN A 119 -14.01 0.46 7.71
C GLN A 119 -15.32 0.91 7.08
N ARG A 120 -15.47 2.19 6.72
CA ARG A 120 -16.63 2.67 5.96
C ARG A 120 -16.73 2.00 4.58
N GLY A 121 -15.60 1.82 3.90
CA GLY A 121 -15.55 1.09 2.62
C GLY A 121 -15.94 -0.38 2.78
N ALA A 122 -15.39 -1.07 3.79
CA ALA A 122 -15.74 -2.46 4.09
C ALA A 122 -17.23 -2.62 4.45
N ALA A 123 -17.78 -1.71 5.25
CA ALA A 123 -19.20 -1.69 5.60
C ALA A 123 -20.13 -1.24 4.44
N MET A 124 -19.60 -1.03 3.23
CA MET A 124 -20.37 -0.59 2.06
C MET A 124 -21.12 0.74 2.30
N GLN A 125 -20.50 1.66 3.05
CA GLN A 125 -21.05 2.99 3.40
C GLN A 125 -20.52 4.11 2.51
N ILE A 126 -19.80 3.78 1.45
CA ILE A 126 -19.26 4.73 0.47
C ILE A 126 -19.90 4.39 -0.87
N GLU A 127 -20.74 5.29 -1.36
CA GLU A 127 -21.66 5.02 -2.47
C GLU A 127 -20.95 5.04 -3.82
N THR A 128 -19.96 5.90 -3.96
CA THR A 128 -19.28 6.16 -5.22
C THR A 128 -17.77 6.28 -5.03
N VAL A 129 -17.03 6.02 -6.10
CA VAL A 129 -15.58 6.25 -6.11
C VAL A 129 -15.22 7.73 -5.96
N ASP A 130 -16.07 8.65 -6.40
CA ASP A 130 -15.88 10.09 -6.17
C ASP A 130 -15.92 10.42 -4.67
N GLU A 131 -16.91 9.89 -3.95
CA GLU A 131 -16.99 10.02 -2.49
C GLU A 131 -15.75 9.43 -1.80
N PHE A 132 -15.30 8.26 -2.26
CA PHE A 132 -14.08 7.62 -1.77
C PHE A 132 -12.84 8.50 -1.99
N ILE A 133 -12.66 9.07 -3.19
CA ILE A 133 -11.54 9.95 -3.52
C ILE A 133 -11.53 11.17 -2.62
N ASP A 134 -12.68 11.81 -2.42
CA ASP A 134 -12.77 13.00 -1.58
C ASP A 134 -12.49 12.68 -0.11
N ALA A 135 -12.98 11.54 0.40
CA ALA A 135 -12.67 11.09 1.74
C ALA A 135 -11.17 10.78 1.90
N LEU A 136 -10.56 10.09 0.93
CA LEU A 136 -9.14 9.77 0.93
C LEU A 136 -8.27 11.03 0.85
N ARG A 137 -8.66 12.04 0.06
CA ARG A 137 -7.98 13.34 0.00
C ARG A 137 -8.04 14.09 1.33
N ARG A 138 -9.19 14.08 2.00
CA ARG A 138 -9.32 14.68 3.34
C ARG A 138 -8.39 14.01 4.35
N VAL A 139 -8.33 12.68 4.36
CA VAL A 139 -7.39 11.92 5.20
C VAL A 139 -5.94 12.27 4.85
N ALA A 140 -5.59 12.24 3.56
CA ALA A 140 -4.23 12.55 3.12
C ALA A 140 -3.80 14.00 3.45
N ALA A 141 -4.72 14.97 3.39
CA ALA A 141 -4.45 16.35 3.78
C ALA A 141 -4.12 16.49 5.28
N GLN A 142 -4.73 15.68 6.16
CA GLN A 142 -4.34 15.64 7.58
C GLN A 142 -2.87 15.22 7.74
N HIS A 143 -2.41 14.32 6.86
CA HIS A 143 -1.04 13.79 6.79
C HIS A 143 -0.09 14.64 5.91
N GLY A 144 -0.45 15.89 5.63
CA GLY A 144 0.41 16.87 4.96
C GLY A 144 0.47 16.78 3.44
N TRP A 145 -0.44 16.05 2.77
CA TRP A 145 -0.54 16.09 1.32
C TRP A 145 -1.32 17.31 0.84
N ASP A 146 -0.89 17.90 -0.27
CA ASP A 146 -1.61 19.00 -0.92
C ASP A 146 -2.53 18.53 -2.04
N PHE A 147 -3.74 19.07 -2.07
CA PHE A 147 -4.70 18.89 -3.18
C PHE A 147 -5.35 20.23 -3.53
N PRO A 148 -5.74 20.44 -4.80
CA PRO A 148 -6.56 21.59 -5.17
C PRO A 148 -7.82 21.66 -4.31
N HIS A 149 -8.16 22.86 -3.82
CA HIS A 149 -9.36 23.13 -3.03
C HIS A 149 -9.48 22.37 -1.70
N GLN A 150 -8.42 21.73 -1.22
CA GLN A 150 -8.37 21.10 0.10
C GLN A 150 -7.37 21.85 0.98
N TYR A 151 -7.82 22.29 2.15
CA TYR A 151 -6.90 22.88 3.13
C TYR A 151 -6.03 21.78 3.75
N THR A 152 -4.72 22.04 3.75
CA THR A 152 -3.70 21.23 4.40
C THR A 152 -2.97 22.15 5.37
N SER A 153 -2.92 21.80 6.66
CA SER A 153 -2.32 22.67 7.68
C SER A 153 -0.81 22.86 7.43
N PRO A 154 -0.25 24.07 7.56
CA PRO A 154 1.20 24.27 7.42
C PRO A 154 2.04 23.35 8.33
N PRO A 155 1.69 23.16 9.62
CA PRO A 155 2.42 22.22 10.47
C PRO A 155 2.41 20.77 9.96
N SER A 156 1.29 20.29 9.42
CA SER A 156 1.22 18.94 8.82
C SER A 156 2.13 18.81 7.60
N ARG A 157 2.22 19.86 6.76
CA ARG A 157 3.12 19.88 5.60
C ARG A 157 4.57 19.85 6.04
N ASP A 158 4.94 20.72 6.97
CA ASP A 158 6.30 20.81 7.51
C ASP A 158 6.72 19.48 8.15
N ALA A 159 5.85 18.88 8.97
CA ALA A 159 6.09 17.58 9.58
C ALA A 159 6.27 16.47 8.53
N ARG A 160 5.46 16.48 7.46
CA ARG A 160 5.60 15.53 6.35
C ARG A 160 6.92 15.72 5.62
N ASP A 161 7.32 16.96 5.34
CA ASP A 161 8.56 17.26 4.65
C ASP A 161 9.78 16.85 5.45
N GLN A 162 9.77 17.12 6.76
CA GLN A 162 10.79 16.64 7.70
C GLN A 162 10.83 15.11 7.77
N MET A 163 9.67 14.44 7.85
CA MET A 163 9.59 12.98 7.83
C MET A 163 10.20 12.41 6.54
N ARG A 164 9.86 12.98 5.38
CA ARG A 164 10.43 12.54 4.09
C ARG A 164 11.93 12.80 4.03
N ALA A 165 12.41 13.92 4.54
CA ALA A 165 13.83 14.23 4.62
C ALA A 165 14.58 13.25 5.54
N GLY A 166 14.03 12.95 6.71
CA GLY A 166 14.56 11.95 7.63
C GLY A 166 14.63 10.56 7.01
N LEU A 167 13.55 10.10 6.36
CA LEU A 167 13.53 8.82 5.64
C LEU A 167 14.58 8.76 4.52
N ARG A 168 14.78 9.85 3.77
CA ARG A 168 15.86 9.92 2.77
C ARG A 168 17.23 9.77 3.42
N LYS A 169 17.48 10.49 4.52
CA LYS A 169 18.76 10.40 5.26
C LYS A 169 19.02 9.01 5.82
N LEU A 170 17.98 8.32 6.30
CA LEU A 170 18.10 6.95 6.78
C LEU A 170 18.44 5.97 5.65
N ARG A 171 17.88 6.16 4.46
CA ARG A 171 18.24 5.38 3.26
C ARG A 171 19.66 5.67 2.79
N GLU A 172 20.04 6.94 2.72
CA GLU A 172 21.42 7.35 2.40
C GLU A 172 22.43 6.75 3.40
N GLY A 173 22.11 6.77 4.70
CA GLY A 173 22.92 6.13 5.73
C GLY A 173 22.99 4.61 5.57
N GLN A 174 21.88 3.97 5.18
CA GLN A 174 21.85 2.53 4.87
C GLN A 174 22.80 2.18 3.71
N ASP A 175 22.79 2.99 2.64
CA ASP A 175 23.69 2.80 1.51
C ASP A 175 25.16 3.02 1.94
N ALA A 176 25.43 4.04 2.75
CA ALA A 176 26.78 4.29 3.28
C ALA A 176 27.29 3.13 4.16
N ILE A 177 26.45 2.54 5.03
CA ILE A 177 26.80 1.35 5.82
C ILE A 177 27.10 0.17 4.90
N ARG A 178 26.37 0.03 3.80
CA ARG A 178 26.57 -1.07 2.84
C ARG A 178 27.93 -0.93 2.17
N THR A 179 28.24 0.27 1.68
CA THR A 179 29.54 0.59 1.10
C THR A 179 30.67 0.37 2.10
N ALA A 180 30.54 0.83 3.35
CA ALA A 180 31.56 0.63 4.39
C ALA A 180 31.83 -0.86 4.65
N ARG A 181 30.77 -1.68 4.76
CA ARG A 181 30.90 -3.13 4.93
C ARG A 181 31.63 -3.77 3.75
N ASP A 182 31.31 -3.36 2.53
CA ASP A 182 31.91 -3.93 1.33
C ASP A 182 33.41 -3.57 1.24
N LEU A 183 33.80 -2.34 1.65
CA LEU A 183 35.20 -1.95 1.82
C LEU A 183 35.94 -2.81 2.86
N PHE A 184 35.31 -3.10 4.02
CA PHE A 184 35.93 -3.99 5.02
C PHE A 184 36.12 -5.41 4.49
N ARG A 185 35.16 -5.93 3.71
CA ARG A 185 35.29 -7.25 3.06
C ARG A 185 36.42 -7.29 2.05
N GLU A 186 36.59 -6.22 1.27
CA GLU A 186 37.68 -6.08 0.32
C GLU A 186 39.04 -5.95 1.02
N ALA A 187 39.10 -5.32 2.20
CA ALA A 187 40.33 -5.27 2.99
C ALA A 187 40.72 -6.64 3.58
N ILE A 188 39.75 -7.47 4.01
CA ILE A 188 40.01 -8.81 4.59
C ILE A 188 40.72 -9.73 3.59
N ILE A 189 40.48 -9.57 2.29
CA ILE A 189 41.08 -10.45 1.27
C ILE A 189 42.50 -10.04 0.87
N GLN A 190 43.05 -8.96 1.45
CA GLN A 190 44.39 -8.51 1.12
C GLN A 190 45.45 -9.39 1.81
N ASP A 191 46.44 -9.83 1.03
CA ASP A 191 47.59 -10.57 1.56
C ASP A 191 48.50 -9.66 2.38
N GLY A 192 49.06 -10.21 3.47
CA GLY A 192 50.08 -9.53 4.28
C GLY A 192 49.54 -8.55 5.32
N ILE A 193 48.23 -8.53 5.59
CA ILE A 193 47.69 -7.81 6.74
C ILE A 193 48.01 -8.55 8.06
N PRO A 194 48.28 -7.83 9.16
CA PRO A 194 48.44 -8.44 10.49
C PRO A 194 47.17 -9.16 10.96
N ALA A 195 47.33 -10.21 11.78
CA ALA A 195 46.21 -11.04 12.27
C ALA A 195 45.21 -10.24 13.14
N ASP A 196 45.69 -9.30 13.95
CA ASP A 196 44.85 -8.41 14.77
C ASP A 196 44.00 -7.47 13.90
N MET A 197 44.54 -7.02 12.77
CA MET A 197 43.80 -6.24 11.78
C MET A 197 42.72 -7.08 11.09
N GLU A 198 43.02 -8.32 10.74
CA GLU A 198 42.03 -9.24 10.15
C GLU A 198 40.86 -9.51 11.11
N GLU A 199 41.15 -9.78 12.39
CA GLU A 199 40.13 -9.97 13.43
C GLU A 199 39.25 -8.73 13.60
N GLU A 200 39.84 -7.54 13.61
CA GLU A 200 39.10 -6.28 13.73
C GLU A 200 38.20 -6.04 12.51
N LEU A 201 38.68 -6.29 11.29
CA LEU A 201 37.86 -6.18 10.09
C LEU A 201 36.67 -7.17 10.12
N ARG A 202 36.88 -8.41 10.56
CA ARG A 202 35.79 -9.40 10.74
C ARG A 202 34.76 -8.91 11.76
N ARG A 203 35.20 -8.30 12.87
CA ARG A 203 34.32 -7.69 13.89
C ARG A 203 33.49 -6.55 13.30
N LEU A 204 34.10 -5.67 12.50
CA LEU A 204 33.41 -4.54 11.85
C LEU A 204 32.41 -5.00 10.79
N VAL A 205 32.74 -6.01 9.98
CA VAL A 205 31.80 -6.63 9.03
C VAL A 205 30.58 -7.21 9.77
N LYS A 206 30.81 -7.89 10.89
CA LYS A 206 29.73 -8.42 11.73
C LYS A 206 28.83 -7.30 12.25
N ALA A 207 29.42 -6.25 12.83
CA ALA A 207 28.66 -5.10 13.35
C ALA A 207 27.81 -4.42 12.27
N ALA A 208 28.35 -4.22 11.06
CA ALA A 208 27.60 -3.66 9.95
C ALA A 208 26.44 -4.57 9.49
N ASN A 209 26.61 -5.89 9.50
CA ASN A 209 25.53 -6.83 9.21
C ASN A 209 24.44 -6.82 10.29
N ASP A 210 24.83 -6.73 11.56
CA ASP A 210 23.87 -6.65 12.67
C ASP A 210 22.99 -5.40 12.55
N MET A 211 23.56 -4.27 12.10
CA MET A 211 22.79 -3.05 11.80
C MET A 211 21.76 -3.24 10.67
N PHE A 212 22.03 -4.10 9.69
CA PHE A 212 21.05 -4.41 8.62
C PHE A 212 19.93 -5.34 9.09
N ASN A 213 20.25 -6.27 10.00
CA ASN A 213 19.31 -7.30 10.44
C ASN A 213 18.22 -6.75 11.38
N HIS A 214 18.50 -5.69 12.13
CA HIS A 214 17.53 -5.04 13.04
C HIS A 214 16.70 -3.96 12.37
N ARG A 215 16.27 -4.20 11.12
CA ARG A 215 15.63 -3.21 10.26
C ARG A 215 14.27 -2.76 10.84
N VAL A 216 14.14 -1.46 11.09
CA VAL A 216 12.86 -0.80 11.47
C VAL A 216 12.22 -0.08 10.28
N ILE A 217 13.00 0.20 9.22
CA ILE A 217 12.54 0.96 8.04
C ILE A 217 12.64 0.08 6.79
N PRO A 218 11.53 -0.19 6.09
CA PRO A 218 11.53 -0.97 4.84
C PRO A 218 12.34 -0.31 3.72
#